data_AF-A0A927UAG8-F1
#
_entry.id   AF-A0A927UAG8-F1
#
_cell.length_a   1.000
_cell.length_b   1.000
_cell.length_c   1.000
_cell.angle_alpha   90.00
_cell.angle_beta   90.00
_cell.angle_gamma   90.00
#
_symmetry.space_group_name_H-M   'P 1'
#
loop_
_entity.id
_entity.type
_entity.pdbx_description
1 polymer ?
#
loop_
_entity_poly.entity_id
_entity_poly.type
_entity_poly.pdbx_seq_one_letter_code
_entity_poly.pdbx_strand_id
1 'polypeptide(L)' 'MNNKDKIKILKEILDCESEITPETALSDLDEWDSVAILSFIAMMDDEFGKEVKGSVIRQFVTVQDALDCME' A
#
# COMPACT_ATOMS: atom_id res chain seq x y z
N MET A 1 6.33 9.39 -9.18
CA MET A 1 6.16 9.81 -7.78
C MET A 1 7.38 9.38 -6.96
N ASN A 2 7.81 10.11 -5.92
CA ASN A 2 8.95 9.67 -5.09
C ASN A 2 8.47 8.78 -3.92
N ASN A 3 9.37 7.99 -3.33
CA ASN A 3 8.98 7.01 -2.28
C ASN A 3 8.33 7.68 -1.06
N LYS A 4 8.73 8.91 -0.70
CA LYS A 4 8.12 9.66 0.41
C LYS A 4 6.64 9.99 0.16
N ASP A 5 6.29 10.40 -1.06
CA ASP A 5 4.91 10.73 -1.41
C ASP A 5 4.03 9.47 -1.43
N LYS A 6 4.57 8.37 -1.99
CA LYS A 6 3.89 7.08 -2.01
C LYS A 6 3.62 6.54 -0.60
N ILE A 7 4.60 6.64 0.30
CA ILE A 7 4.44 6.25 1.71
C ILE A 7 3.36 7.11 2.38
N LYS A 8 3.32 8.41 2.10
CA LYS A 8 2.30 9.29 2.67
C LYS A 8 0.88 8.87 2.26
N ILE A 9 0.65 8.59 0.98
CA ILE A 9 -0.66 8.09 0.50
C ILE A 9 -1.00 6.77 1.18
N LEU A 10 -0.03 5.84 1.24
CA LEU A 10 -0.24 4.55 1.90
C LEU A 10 -0.62 4.74 3.37
N LYS A 11 0.03 5.65 4.10
CA LYS A 11 -0.34 6.00 5.48
C LYS A 11 -1.76 6.57 5.58
N GLU A 12 -2.16 7.43 4.63
CA GLU A 12 -3.51 7.99 4.60
C GLU A 12 -4.58 6.90 4.34
N ILE A 13 -4.27 5.91 3.48
CA ILE A 13 -5.18 4.77 3.22
C ILE A 13 -5.28 3.86 4.44
N LEU A 14 -4.15 3.59 5.09
CA LEU A 14 -4.07 2.72 6.26
C LEU A 14 -4.54 3.40 7.54
N ASP A 15 -4.77 4.72 7.54
CA ASP A 15 -4.97 5.52 8.75
C ASP A 15 -3.86 5.27 9.80
N CYS A 16 -2.64 5.06 9.31
CA CYS A 16 -1.48 4.71 10.12
C CYS A 16 -0.72 6.00 10.49
N GLU A 17 -0.69 6.36 11.77
CA GLU A 17 0.08 7.51 12.24
C GLU A 17 1.58 7.18 12.39
N SER A 18 1.92 5.90 12.59
CA SER A 18 3.28 5.41 12.80
C SER A 18 4.21 5.64 11.61
N GLU A 19 5.51 5.82 11.86
CA GLU A 19 6.49 5.85 10.78
C GLU A 19 6.67 4.44 10.20
N ILE A 20 6.29 4.29 8.93
CA ILE A 20 6.55 3.08 8.13
C ILE A 20 7.71 3.33 7.17
N THR A 21 8.59 2.34 7.08
CA THR A 21 9.73 2.33 6.16
C THR A 21 9.48 1.29 5.07
N PRO A 22 10.17 1.37 3.92
CA PRO A 22 10.00 0.37 2.85
C PRO A 22 10.32 -1.07 3.29
N GLU A 23 11.18 -1.21 4.29
CA GLU A 23 11.58 -2.47 4.91
C GLU A 23 10.61 -2.99 5.98
N THR A 24 9.59 -2.20 6.37
CA THR A 24 8.52 -2.65 7.26
C THR A 24 7.69 -3.75 6.61
N ALA A 25 7.45 -4.84 7.34
CA ALA A 25 6.57 -5.91 6.89
C ALA A 25 5.11 -5.43 6.92
N LEU A 26 4.36 -5.63 5.83
CA LEU A 26 2.94 -5.29 5.79
C LEU A 26 2.14 -6.14 6.77
N SER A 27 2.59 -7.37 7.05
CA SER A 27 1.96 -8.24 8.05
C SER A 27 2.14 -7.78 9.49
N ASP A 28 3.08 -6.85 9.77
CA ASP A 28 3.24 -6.22 11.08
C ASP A 28 2.28 -5.01 11.25
N LEU A 29 1.64 -4.55 10.17
CA LEU A 29 0.67 -3.48 10.22
C LEU A 29 -0.72 -4.11 10.46
N ASP A 30 -1.29 -3.89 11.64
CA ASP A 30 -2.67 -4.31 11.95
C ASP A 30 -3.67 -3.67 10.95
N GLU A 31 -3.34 -2.46 10.50
CA GLU A 31 -4.08 -1.71 9.49
C GLU A 31 -4.05 -2.35 8.09
N TRP A 32 -3.11 -3.27 7.80
CA TRP A 32 -3.04 -3.97 6.52
C TRP A 32 -4.02 -5.16 6.46
N ASP A 33 -5.30 -4.83 6.49
CA ASP A 33 -6.40 -5.78 6.49
C ASP A 33 -7.10 -5.87 5.12
N SER A 34 -8.21 -6.61 5.04
CA SER A 34 -8.96 -6.72 3.78
C SER A 34 -9.58 -5.40 3.33
N VAL A 35 -9.91 -4.50 4.26
CA VAL A 35 -10.48 -3.19 3.92
C VAL A 35 -9.40 -2.29 3.33
N ALA A 36 -8.23 -2.21 3.97
CA ALA A 36 -7.10 -1.45 3.45
C ALA A 36 -6.65 -1.96 2.07
N ILE A 37 -6.65 -3.27 1.85
CA ILE A 37 -6.36 -3.86 0.53
C ILE A 37 -7.35 -3.37 -0.52
N LEU A 38 -8.65 -3.36 -0.22
CA LEU A 38 -9.66 -2.87 -1.16
C LEU A 38 -9.50 -1.38 -1.46
N SER A 39 -9.23 -0.57 -0.43
CA SER A 39 -8.96 0.86 -0.57
C SER A 39 -7.70 1.12 -1.41
N PHE A 40 -6.64 0.32 -1.21
CA PHE A 40 -5.43 0.40 -2.01
C PHE A 40 -5.67 0.03 -3.48
N ILE A 41 -6.44 -1.02 -3.76
CA ILE A 41 -6.81 -1.39 -5.15
C ILE A 41 -7.56 -0.24 -5.82
N ALA A 42 -8.56 0.31 -5.14
CA ALA A 42 -9.35 1.42 -5.69
C ALA A 42 -8.48 2.65 -5.96
N MET A 43 -7.57 3.00 -5.05
CA MET A 43 -6.63 4.09 -5.23
C MET A 43 -5.67 3.84 -6.40
N MET A 44 -5.16 2.61 -6.55
CA MET A 44 -4.32 2.22 -7.68
C MET A 44 -5.04 2.36 -9.03
N ASP A 45 -6.33 2.01 -9.08
CA ASP A 45 -7.14 2.16 -10.28
C ASP A 45 -7.43 3.64 -10.60
N ASP A 46 -7.78 4.44 -9.59
CA ASP A 46 -8.16 5.85 -9.76
C ASP A 46 -6.96 6.77 -10.03
N GLU A 47 -5.91 6.69 -9.22
CA GLU A 47 -4.74 7.59 -9.30
C GLU A 47 -3.71 7.13 -10.34
N PHE A 48 -3.54 5.81 -10.52
CA PHE A 48 -2.51 5.24 -11.39
C PHE A 48 -3.09 4.55 -12.64
N GLY A 49 -4.42 4.42 -12.76
CA GLY A 49 -5.04 3.72 -13.90
C GLY A 49 -4.67 2.23 -13.95
N LYS A 50 -4.31 1.63 -12.81
CA LYS A 50 -3.78 0.27 -12.70
C LYS A 50 -4.74 -0.64 -11.96
N GLU A 51 -5.29 -1.61 -12.68
CA GLU A 51 -6.07 -2.68 -12.07
C GLU A 51 -5.14 -3.68 -11.36
N VAL A 52 -5.08 -3.61 -10.02
CA VAL A 52 -4.32 -4.54 -9.20
C VAL A 52 -5.23 -5.62 -8.63
N LYS A 53 -4.89 -6.90 -8.84
CA LYS A 53 -5.65 -8.02 -8.28
C LYS A 53 -5.33 -8.19 -6.81
N GLY A 54 -6.36 -8.39 -5.97
CA GLY A 54 -6.17 -8.69 -4.54
C GLY A 54 -5.28 -9.92 -4.27
N SER A 55 -5.20 -10.88 -5.20
CA SER A 55 -4.27 -12.02 -5.13
C SER A 55 -2.80 -11.63 -5.25
N VAL A 56 -2.49 -10.53 -5.93
CA VAL A 56 -1.12 -9.97 -6.05
C VAL A 56 -0.76 -9.25 -4.76
N ILE A 57 -1.69 -8.44 -4.24
CA ILE A 57 -1.48 -7.67 -3.00
C ILE A 57 -1.29 -8.59 -1.80
N ARG A 58 -2.00 -9.73 -1.75
CA ARG A 58 -1.78 -10.77 -0.72
C ARG A 58 -0.39 -11.41 -0.76
N GLN A 59 0.37 -11.25 -1.84
CA GLN A 59 1.75 -11.72 -1.93
C GLN A 59 2.76 -10.66 -1.49
N PHE A 60 2.31 -9.43 -1.21
CA PHE A 60 3.20 -8.38 -0.71
C PHE A 60 3.69 -8.74 0.69
N VAL A 61 5.00 -8.61 0.89
CA VAL A 61 5.65 -8.94 2.15
C VAL A 61 5.96 -7.65 2.90
N THR A 62 6.40 -6.63 2.18
CA THR A 62 6.93 -5.37 2.72
C THR A 62 6.24 -4.16 2.11
N VAL A 63 6.34 -3.02 2.79
CA VAL A 63 5.85 -1.73 2.27
C VAL A 63 6.45 -1.44 0.90
N GLN A 64 7.72 -1.79 0.66
CA GLN A 64 8.38 -1.64 -0.64
C GLN A 64 7.58 -2.30 -1.77
N ASP A 65 7.02 -3.49 -1.56
CA ASP A 65 6.19 -4.19 -2.58
C ASP A 65 4.96 -3.36 -2.98
N ALA A 66 4.32 -2.69 -2.01
CA ALA A 66 3.21 -1.78 -2.29
C ALA A 66 3.67 -0.53 -3.05
N LEU A 67 4.82 0.05 -2.67
CA LEU A 67 5.39 1.23 -3.34
C LEU A 67 5.81 0.93 -4.79
N ASP A 68 6.34 -0.26 -5.06
CA ASP A 68 6.69 -0.72 -6.41
C ASP A 68 5.46 -0.88 -7.31
N CYS A 69 4.29 -1.14 -6.75
CA CYS A 69 3.05 -1.16 -7.55
C CYS A 69 2.68 0.24 -8.07
N MET A 70 2.95 1.28 -7.26
CA MET A 70 2.62 2.69 -7.50
C MET A 70 3.55 3.40 -8.52
N GLU A 71 3.91 2.77 -9.64
CA GLU A 71 4.69 3.40 -10.73
C GLU A 71 3.86 4.28 -11.66
#